data_AF-A0A9E1S5C3-F1
#
_entry.id   AF-A0A9E1S5C3-F1
#
_cell.length_a   1.000
_cell.length_b   1.000
_cell.length_c   1.000
_cell.angle_alpha   90.00
_cell.angle_beta   90.00
_cell.angle_gamma   90.00
#
_symmetry.space_group_name_H-M   'P 1'
#
loop_
_entity.id
_entity.type
_entity.pdbx_description
1 polymer ?
#
loop_
_entity_poly.entity_id
_entity_poly.type
_entity_poly.pdbx_seq_one_letter_code
_entity_poly.pdbx_strand_id
1 'polypeptide(L)'
;MTFPTKYPSGGEKQLIEILTGKQVPTGGLPADLGIVCQNPGTAVAARDAVCFGKPLTDRIVTLTGRALARPGNYRARLGTPIEHLLTVAGFDPSQNRRLIHGGPMMGFALESSAVPIIKTTNCILVPTEQELPTPPDAQACIRCGLCAEACPASLLPQQLYWYARAKDQEQLERHHLADCIECGACSWVCPSHIPLVQYYRAAKGMIKESKTEKIRSDRSRDRFEARQERLERETLAREEQRAARRAAAEQKAAAGGADDPVAAAIARAKAKKDSAGDESANS
;
A
#
# COMPACT_ATOMS: atom_id res chain seq x y z
N MET A 1 35.93 8.00 -7.66
CA MET A 1 36.00 6.96 -6.60
C MET A 1 35.50 5.66 -7.19
N THR A 2 36.24 4.56 -7.01
CA THR A 2 35.88 3.22 -7.48
C THR A 2 35.95 2.26 -6.30
N PHE A 3 34.98 1.38 -6.14
CA PHE A 3 34.92 0.39 -5.05
C PHE A 3 34.74 -1.02 -5.63
N PRO A 4 35.15 -2.09 -4.91
CA PRO A 4 35.03 -3.46 -5.39
C PRO A 4 33.58 -3.85 -5.68
N THR A 5 33.34 -4.46 -6.85
CA THR A 5 32.01 -4.93 -7.25
C THR A 5 31.65 -6.20 -6.48
N LYS A 6 31.04 -6.05 -5.32
CA LYS A 6 30.48 -7.15 -4.51
C LYS A 6 28.98 -7.00 -4.40
N TYR A 7 28.21 -8.04 -4.70
CA TYR A 7 26.76 -7.98 -4.49
C TYR A 7 26.43 -7.92 -2.97
N PRO A 8 25.46 -7.10 -2.51
CA PRO A 8 24.61 -6.14 -3.24
C PRO A 8 25.03 -4.66 -3.06
N SER A 9 26.28 -4.31 -3.40
CA SER A 9 26.81 -2.93 -3.29
C SER A 9 26.02 -1.87 -4.11
N GLY A 10 25.21 -2.29 -5.08
CA GLY A 10 24.31 -1.40 -5.82
C GLY A 10 22.99 -1.08 -5.10
N GLY A 11 22.73 -1.66 -3.93
CA GLY A 11 21.57 -1.31 -3.11
C GLY A 11 21.72 0.10 -2.52
N GLU A 12 20.62 0.86 -2.42
CA GLU A 12 20.66 2.26 -2.00
C GLU A 12 21.36 2.48 -0.65
N LYS A 13 20.94 1.73 0.39
CA LYS A 13 21.53 1.82 1.72
C LYS A 13 23.00 1.39 1.72
N GLN A 14 23.33 0.29 1.05
CA GLN A 14 24.70 -0.22 0.94
C GLN A 14 25.62 0.76 0.21
N LEU A 15 25.13 1.38 -0.87
CA LEU A 15 25.89 2.34 -1.66
C LEU A 15 26.19 3.60 -0.84
N ILE A 16 25.20 4.11 -0.11
CA ILE A 16 25.38 5.25 0.79
C ILE A 16 26.43 4.94 1.85
N GLU A 17 26.34 3.79 2.49
CA GLU A 17 27.30 3.37 3.51
C GLU A 17 28.72 3.23 2.95
N ILE A 18 28.88 2.58 1.79
CA ILE A 18 30.19 2.42 1.12
C ILE A 18 30.81 3.78 0.77
N LEU A 19 30.01 4.73 0.30
CA LEU A 19 30.52 6.03 -0.17
C LEU A 19 30.71 7.05 0.95
N THR A 20 29.90 6.98 2.01
CA THR A 20 29.85 8.03 3.05
C THR A 20 30.21 7.57 4.45
N GLY A 21 30.27 6.25 4.68
CA GLY A 21 30.43 5.66 6.00
C GLY A 21 29.19 5.79 6.91
N LYS A 22 28.09 6.36 6.41
CA LYS A 22 26.84 6.56 7.17
C LYS A 22 25.82 5.48 6.84
N GLN A 23 25.16 4.96 7.86
CA GLN A 23 24.06 4.02 7.71
C GLN A 23 22.71 4.75 7.72
N VAL A 24 21.82 4.38 6.79
CA VAL A 24 20.45 4.87 6.77
C VAL A 24 19.66 4.21 7.91
N PRO A 25 19.04 4.96 8.82
CA PRO A 25 18.35 4.39 9.97
C PRO A 25 17.19 3.46 9.56
N THR A 26 16.87 2.51 10.43
CA THR A 26 15.67 1.67 10.29
C THR A 26 14.42 2.55 10.19
N GLY A 27 13.58 2.28 9.20
CA GLY A 27 12.37 3.07 8.93
C GLY A 27 12.60 4.48 8.37
N GLY A 28 13.85 4.96 8.32
CA GLY A 28 14.20 6.26 7.73
C GLY A 28 14.52 6.19 6.25
N LEU A 29 14.73 7.36 5.66
CA LEU A 29 15.05 7.58 4.26
C LEU A 29 16.48 8.14 4.12
N PRO A 30 17.16 7.91 2.98
CA PRO A 30 18.41 8.61 2.67
C PRO A 30 18.35 10.13 2.80
N ALA A 31 17.17 10.71 2.56
CA ALA A 31 16.92 12.14 2.70
C ALA A 31 17.14 12.65 4.14
N ASP A 32 16.97 11.79 5.15
CA ASP A 32 17.24 12.11 6.56
C ASP A 32 18.74 12.35 6.81
N LEU A 33 19.61 11.81 5.94
CA LEU A 33 21.05 12.06 5.92
C LEU A 33 21.45 13.21 4.98
N GLY A 34 20.48 13.88 4.34
CA GLY A 34 20.71 14.87 3.30
C GLY A 34 21.20 14.27 1.97
N ILE A 35 20.95 12.98 1.73
CA ILE A 35 21.45 12.25 0.56
C ILE A 35 20.28 11.85 -0.33
N VAL A 36 20.45 12.03 -1.64
CA VAL A 36 19.51 11.54 -2.65
C VAL A 36 20.24 10.58 -3.57
N CYS A 37 19.79 9.33 -3.62
CA CYS A 37 20.30 8.32 -4.53
C CYS A 37 19.35 8.18 -5.73
N GLN A 38 19.86 8.33 -6.95
CA GLN A 38 19.05 8.22 -8.17
C GLN A 38 19.64 7.19 -9.12
N ASN A 39 18.77 6.33 -9.63
CA ASN A 39 19.13 5.47 -10.75
C ASN A 39 19.44 6.35 -11.98
N PRO A 40 20.50 6.08 -12.76
CA PRO A 40 20.81 6.83 -13.97
C PRO A 40 19.64 6.92 -14.95
N GLY A 41 18.86 5.85 -15.12
CA GLY A 41 17.68 5.84 -15.98
C GLY A 41 16.58 6.80 -15.50
N THR A 42 16.40 6.92 -14.18
CA THR A 42 15.47 7.89 -13.59
C THR A 42 15.93 9.32 -13.82
N ALA A 43 17.23 9.59 -13.67
CA ALA A 43 17.78 10.93 -13.91
C ALA A 43 17.60 11.37 -15.37
N VAL A 44 17.84 10.46 -16.33
CA VAL A 44 17.60 10.70 -17.76
C VAL A 44 16.12 10.96 -18.03
N ALA A 45 15.21 10.15 -17.49
CA ALA A 45 13.77 10.33 -17.67
C ALA A 45 13.27 11.66 -17.07
N ALA A 46 13.79 12.05 -15.90
CA ALA A 46 13.44 13.32 -15.26
C ALA A 46 13.87 14.53 -16.11
N ARG A 47 15.11 14.50 -16.63
CA ARG A 47 15.58 15.51 -17.60
C ARG A 47 14.65 15.57 -18.82
N ASP A 48 14.30 14.43 -19.39
CA ASP A 48 13.49 14.39 -20.61
C ASP A 48 12.08 14.95 -20.40
N ALA A 49 11.49 14.67 -19.23
CA ALA A 49 10.19 15.22 -18.85
C ALA A 49 10.24 16.74 -18.64
N VAL A 50 11.23 17.25 -17.89
CA VAL A 50 11.31 18.67 -17.52
C VAL A 50 11.81 19.54 -18.67
N CYS A 51 12.88 19.13 -19.35
CA CYS A 51 13.52 19.95 -20.37
C CYS A 51 12.85 19.83 -21.75
N PHE A 52 12.23 18.69 -22.06
CA PHE A 52 11.68 18.42 -23.39
C PHE A 52 10.19 18.07 -23.40
N GLY A 53 9.51 18.06 -22.25
CA GLY A 53 8.10 17.70 -22.16
C GLY A 53 7.82 16.25 -22.56
N LYS A 54 8.83 15.36 -22.52
CA LYS A 54 8.71 13.97 -22.95
C LYS A 54 8.32 13.09 -21.76
N PRO A 55 7.09 12.53 -21.72
CA PRO A 55 6.73 11.59 -20.68
C PRO A 55 7.52 10.28 -20.83
N LEU A 56 7.60 9.49 -19.76
CA LEU A 56 8.24 8.17 -19.81
C LEU A 56 7.36 7.19 -20.61
N THR A 57 7.61 7.10 -21.91
CA THR A 57 6.89 6.21 -22.85
C THR A 57 7.63 4.91 -23.14
N ASP A 58 8.93 4.91 -22.93
CA ASP A 58 9.82 3.78 -23.19
C ASP A 58 10.94 3.75 -22.16
N ARG A 59 11.62 2.62 -22.10
CA ARG A 59 12.78 2.43 -21.24
C ARG A 59 13.76 1.46 -21.86
N ILE A 60 15.00 1.49 -21.37
CA ILE A 60 15.98 0.46 -21.66
C ILE A 60 15.66 -0.76 -20.78
N VAL A 61 15.62 -1.93 -21.41
CA VAL A 61 15.44 -3.25 -20.80
C VAL A 61 16.60 -4.14 -21.25
N THR A 62 17.30 -4.75 -20.30
CA THR A 62 18.33 -5.74 -20.59
C THR A 62 17.68 -7.10 -20.81
N LEU A 63 17.90 -7.73 -21.96
CA LEU A 63 17.54 -9.11 -22.23
C LEU A 63 18.83 -9.94 -22.19
N THR A 64 18.90 -10.95 -21.34
CA THR A 64 20.13 -11.72 -21.15
C THR A 64 19.84 -13.18 -20.82
N GLY A 65 20.83 -14.04 -21.00
CA GLY A 65 20.76 -15.49 -20.83
C GLY A 65 21.03 -16.25 -22.13
N ARG A 66 21.56 -17.47 -22.02
CA ARG A 66 22.01 -18.31 -23.15
C ARG A 66 20.88 -18.85 -24.01
N ALA A 67 19.63 -18.78 -23.56
CA ALA A 67 18.49 -19.14 -24.40
C ALA A 67 18.13 -18.04 -25.42
N LEU A 68 18.87 -16.93 -25.47
CA LEU A 68 18.71 -15.87 -26.46
C LEU A 68 19.85 -15.91 -27.48
N ALA A 69 19.52 -15.85 -28.77
CA ALA A 69 20.52 -15.68 -29.82
C ALA A 69 21.19 -14.29 -29.80
N ARG A 70 20.46 -13.26 -29.36
CA ARG A 70 20.90 -11.86 -29.34
C ARG A 70 20.64 -11.19 -27.99
N PRO A 71 21.38 -11.54 -26.93
CA PRO A 71 21.29 -10.82 -25.66
C PRO A 71 21.77 -9.36 -25.83
N GLY A 72 21.20 -8.43 -25.08
CA GLY A 72 21.54 -7.01 -25.20
C GLY A 72 20.57 -6.07 -24.50
N ASN A 73 20.83 -4.77 -24.66
CA ASN A 73 19.99 -3.71 -24.14
C ASN A 73 19.04 -3.21 -25.23
N TYR A 74 17.75 -3.31 -24.98
CA TYR A 74 16.69 -2.94 -25.93
C TYR A 74 15.91 -1.75 -25.39
N ARG A 75 15.61 -0.78 -26.26
CA ARG A 75 14.65 0.28 -25.93
C ARG A 75 13.25 -0.20 -26.26
N ALA A 76 12.41 -0.35 -25.25
CA ALA A 76 11.06 -0.89 -25.39
C ALA A 76 10.01 0.09 -24.84
N ARG A 77 8.89 0.23 -25.56
CA ARG A 77 7.75 1.01 -25.08
C ARG A 77 7.12 0.33 -23.87
N LEU A 78 6.66 1.13 -22.91
CA LEU A 78 5.84 0.61 -21.82
C LEU A 78 4.56 -0.01 -22.40
N GLY A 79 4.15 -1.16 -21.87
CA GLY A 79 3.03 -1.95 -22.36
C GLY A 79 3.40 -2.99 -23.42
N THR A 80 4.59 -2.93 -24.02
CA THR A 80 5.06 -3.96 -24.98
C THR A 80 5.09 -5.32 -24.28
N PRO A 81 4.48 -6.39 -24.83
CA PRO A 81 4.59 -7.73 -24.27
C PRO A 81 6.05 -8.21 -24.23
N ILE A 82 6.45 -8.93 -23.18
CA ILE A 82 7.81 -9.49 -23.08
C ILE A 82 8.09 -10.46 -24.24
N GLU A 83 7.12 -11.26 -24.64
CA GLU A 83 7.20 -12.17 -25.78
C GLU A 83 7.69 -11.49 -27.06
N HIS A 84 7.24 -10.26 -27.33
CA HIS A 84 7.66 -9.51 -28.51
C HIS A 84 9.18 -9.24 -28.49
N LEU A 85 9.69 -8.83 -27.32
CA LEU A 85 11.12 -8.63 -27.12
C LEU A 85 11.91 -9.94 -27.19
N LEU A 86 11.36 -11.03 -26.67
CA LEU A 86 11.97 -12.36 -26.76
C LEU A 86 12.09 -12.84 -28.22
N THR A 87 11.05 -12.63 -29.04
CA THR A 87 11.09 -12.91 -30.47
C THR A 87 12.19 -12.11 -31.17
N VAL A 88 12.28 -10.80 -30.89
CA VAL A 88 13.34 -9.94 -31.44
C VAL A 88 14.73 -10.41 -31.02
N ALA A 89 14.90 -10.88 -29.78
CA ALA A 89 16.16 -11.39 -29.27
C ALA A 89 16.50 -12.82 -29.73
N GLY A 90 15.62 -13.48 -30.50
CA GLY A 90 15.81 -14.85 -30.99
C GLY A 90 15.79 -15.87 -29.85
N PHE A 91 14.74 -15.82 -29.02
CA PHE A 91 14.53 -16.75 -27.93
C PHE A 91 14.30 -18.19 -28.42
N ASP A 92 15.02 -19.14 -27.82
CA ASP A 92 14.82 -20.59 -27.97
C ASP A 92 14.11 -21.16 -26.73
N PRO A 93 12.80 -21.46 -26.82
CA PRO A 93 12.03 -22.02 -25.71
C PRO A 93 12.53 -23.39 -25.25
N SER A 94 13.17 -24.17 -26.12
CA SER A 94 13.62 -25.53 -25.78
C SER A 94 14.76 -25.54 -24.75
N GLN A 95 15.50 -24.43 -24.67
CA GLN A 95 16.65 -24.29 -23.77
C GLN A 95 16.33 -23.57 -22.47
N ASN A 96 15.12 -23.03 -22.32
CA ASN A 96 14.72 -22.27 -21.13
C ASN A 96 13.71 -23.03 -20.29
N ARG A 97 14.00 -23.15 -18.99
CA ARG A 97 13.05 -23.71 -18.01
C ARG A 97 12.27 -22.65 -17.26
N ARG A 98 12.82 -21.43 -17.13
CA ARG A 98 12.29 -20.38 -16.27
C ARG A 98 12.56 -19.01 -16.90
N LEU A 99 11.50 -18.26 -17.18
CA LEU A 99 11.60 -16.86 -17.59
C LEU A 99 11.59 -15.98 -16.32
N ILE A 100 12.57 -15.11 -16.14
CA ILE A 100 12.73 -14.33 -14.91
C ILE A 100 12.60 -12.84 -15.20
N HIS A 101 11.72 -12.16 -14.48
CA HIS A 101 11.65 -10.69 -14.45
C HIS A 101 12.61 -10.17 -13.37
N GLY A 102 13.62 -9.43 -13.79
CA GLY A 102 14.73 -8.96 -12.94
C GLY A 102 16.02 -9.72 -13.18
N GLY A 103 16.86 -9.77 -12.14
CA GLY A 103 18.14 -10.49 -12.14
C GLY A 103 18.06 -11.85 -11.44
N PRO A 104 19.16 -12.62 -11.42
CA PRO A 104 19.17 -14.00 -10.89
C PRO A 104 18.87 -14.09 -9.39
N MET A 105 19.10 -13.01 -8.64
CA MET A 105 18.96 -12.99 -7.18
C MET A 105 17.59 -12.45 -6.73
N MET A 106 17.24 -11.22 -7.12
CA MET A 106 16.00 -10.57 -6.70
C MET A 106 14.81 -10.82 -7.62
N GLY A 107 15.05 -11.33 -8.84
CA GLY A 107 14.00 -11.56 -9.82
C GLY A 107 12.99 -12.60 -9.38
N PHE A 108 11.89 -12.67 -10.12
CA PHE A 108 10.85 -13.69 -9.93
C PHE A 108 10.51 -14.35 -11.26
N ALA A 109 10.14 -15.63 -11.18
CA ALA A 109 9.71 -16.37 -12.35
C ALA A 109 8.38 -15.83 -12.86
N LEU A 110 8.26 -15.68 -14.18
CA LEU A 110 7.03 -15.32 -14.86
C LEU A 110 6.28 -16.58 -15.27
N GLU A 111 4.97 -16.57 -15.03
CA GLU A 111 4.07 -17.63 -15.50
C GLU A 111 3.77 -17.50 -17.00
N SER A 112 3.87 -16.29 -17.55
CA SER A 112 3.58 -16.01 -18.95
C SER A 112 4.50 -14.90 -19.50
N SER A 113 4.94 -15.07 -20.76
CA SER A 113 5.67 -14.05 -21.52
C SER A 113 4.77 -12.95 -22.09
N ALA A 114 3.45 -13.10 -22.01
CA ALA A 114 2.49 -12.10 -22.50
C ALA A 114 2.40 -10.85 -21.58
N VAL A 115 3.02 -10.90 -20.38
CA VAL A 115 2.99 -9.75 -19.46
C VAL A 115 3.74 -8.54 -20.04
N PRO A 116 3.29 -7.31 -19.75
CA PRO A 116 3.86 -6.12 -20.36
C PRO A 116 5.17 -5.68 -19.70
N ILE A 117 6.03 -5.04 -20.48
CA ILE A 117 7.11 -4.19 -19.99
C ILE A 117 6.50 -3.00 -19.25
N ILE A 118 6.88 -2.86 -17.98
CA ILE A 118 6.44 -1.76 -17.11
C ILE A 118 7.61 -0.89 -16.66
N LYS A 119 7.31 0.26 -16.03
CA LYS A 119 8.30 1.25 -15.56
C LYS A 119 9.35 0.72 -14.57
N THR A 120 9.18 -0.49 -14.05
CA THR A 120 10.14 -1.18 -13.16
C THR A 120 10.87 -2.35 -13.83
N THR A 121 10.58 -2.65 -15.10
CA THR A 121 11.20 -3.75 -15.85
C THR A 121 12.60 -3.38 -16.33
N ASN A 122 13.61 -3.61 -15.49
CA ASN A 122 15.00 -3.32 -15.84
C ASN A 122 15.64 -4.43 -16.68
N CYS A 123 15.32 -5.68 -16.38
CA CYS A 123 16.00 -6.86 -16.93
C CYS A 123 14.99 -7.99 -17.09
N ILE A 124 15.09 -8.76 -18.18
CA ILE A 124 14.47 -10.07 -18.37
C ILE A 124 15.60 -11.07 -18.56
N LEU A 125 15.68 -12.04 -17.65
CA LEU A 125 16.68 -13.10 -17.64
C LEU A 125 16.04 -14.39 -18.18
N VAL A 126 16.68 -14.98 -19.16
CA VAL A 126 16.23 -16.18 -19.89
C VAL A 126 17.35 -17.23 -19.84
N PRO A 127 17.65 -17.78 -18.66
CA PRO A 127 18.79 -18.65 -18.47
C PRO A 127 18.51 -20.04 -19.02
N THR A 128 19.58 -20.74 -19.39
CA THR A 128 19.50 -22.19 -19.60
C THR A 128 19.65 -22.94 -18.28
N GLU A 129 19.33 -24.24 -18.25
CA GLU A 129 19.52 -25.08 -17.07
C GLU A 129 20.99 -25.13 -16.62
N GLN A 130 21.93 -24.95 -17.55
CA GLN A 130 23.36 -24.88 -17.24
C GLN A 130 23.75 -23.54 -16.58
N GLU A 131 23.08 -22.44 -16.95
CA GLU A 131 23.37 -21.12 -16.36
C GLU A 131 22.73 -20.94 -15.00
N LEU A 132 21.49 -21.40 -14.86
CA LEU A 132 20.73 -21.31 -13.63
C LEU A 132 20.03 -22.65 -13.38
N PRO A 133 20.75 -23.62 -12.79
CA PRO A 133 20.20 -24.93 -12.51
C PRO A 133 19.04 -24.83 -11.53
N THR A 134 18.13 -25.79 -11.62
CA THR A 134 17.08 -25.98 -10.64
C THR A 134 17.74 -26.31 -9.30
N PRO A 135 17.53 -25.48 -8.26
CA PRO A 135 18.11 -25.77 -6.96
C PRO A 135 17.55 -27.10 -6.43
N PRO A 136 18.36 -27.89 -5.72
CA PRO A 136 17.87 -29.11 -5.09
C PRO A 136 16.83 -28.77 -4.01
N ASP A 137 16.07 -29.78 -3.62
CA ASP A 137 15.03 -29.63 -2.61
C ASP A 137 15.60 -29.10 -1.29
N ALA A 138 14.83 -28.22 -0.65
CA ALA A 138 15.20 -27.61 0.61
C ALA A 138 15.32 -28.68 1.72
N GLN A 139 16.46 -28.69 2.39
CA GLN A 139 16.74 -29.60 3.50
C GLN A 139 16.56 -28.89 4.86
N ALA A 140 16.60 -29.67 5.94
CA ALA A 140 16.52 -29.13 7.28
C ALA A 140 17.70 -28.18 7.58
N CYS A 141 17.41 -27.09 8.29
CA CYS A 141 18.43 -26.11 8.68
C CYS A 141 19.45 -26.73 9.64
N ILE A 142 20.73 -26.75 9.23
CA ILE A 142 21.85 -27.26 10.03
C ILE A 142 22.47 -26.23 10.98
N ARG A 143 21.90 -25.01 11.04
CA ARG A 143 22.33 -23.92 11.93
C ARG A 143 23.79 -23.47 11.77
N CYS A 144 24.27 -23.43 10.53
CA CYS A 144 25.67 -23.09 10.20
C CYS A 144 26.05 -21.60 10.31
N GLY A 145 25.10 -20.67 10.47
CA GLY A 145 25.41 -19.23 10.63
C GLY A 145 25.71 -18.44 9.34
N LEU A 146 26.07 -19.11 8.24
CA LEU A 146 26.46 -18.46 6.95
C LEU A 146 25.45 -17.42 6.44
N CYS A 147 24.16 -17.65 6.66
CA CYS A 147 23.11 -16.73 6.24
C CYS A 147 23.20 -15.35 6.95
N ALA A 148 23.63 -15.31 8.21
CA ALA A 148 23.80 -14.08 8.97
C ALA A 148 25.06 -13.34 8.52
N GLU A 149 26.17 -14.05 8.32
CA GLU A 149 27.42 -13.48 7.79
C GLU A 149 27.26 -12.86 6.40
N ALA A 150 26.45 -13.49 5.54
CA ALA A 150 26.18 -12.98 4.20
C ALA A 150 25.13 -11.85 4.16
N CYS A 151 24.46 -11.54 5.28
CA CYS A 151 23.37 -10.57 5.29
C CYS A 151 23.92 -9.13 5.21
N PRO A 152 23.65 -8.38 4.13
CA PRO A 152 24.14 -7.00 3.97
C PRO A 152 23.37 -5.97 4.82
N ALA A 153 22.32 -6.41 5.52
CA ALA A 153 21.52 -5.61 6.43
C ALA A 153 21.75 -6.01 7.89
N SER A 154 22.74 -6.87 8.16
CA SER A 154 23.10 -7.33 9.51
C SER A 154 21.91 -7.91 10.30
N LEU A 155 20.96 -8.53 9.61
CA LEU A 155 19.83 -9.22 10.22
C LEU A 155 20.24 -10.63 10.69
N LEU A 156 19.30 -11.33 11.33
CA LEU A 156 19.43 -12.73 11.73
C LEU A 156 18.47 -13.62 10.89
N PRO A 157 18.82 -13.97 9.63
CA PRO A 157 17.95 -14.73 8.74
C PRO A 157 17.50 -16.07 9.34
N GLN A 158 18.36 -16.73 10.11
CA GLN A 158 18.02 -17.98 10.76
C GLN A 158 16.82 -17.85 11.71
N GLN A 159 16.77 -16.80 12.54
CA GLN A 159 15.65 -16.55 13.45
C GLN A 159 14.41 -16.11 12.68
N LEU A 160 14.57 -15.17 11.75
CA LEU A 160 13.48 -14.70 10.88
C LEU A 160 12.82 -15.86 10.11
N TYR A 161 13.59 -16.87 9.71
CA TYR A 161 13.05 -18.06 9.04
C TYR A 161 12.12 -18.87 9.95
N TRP A 162 12.51 -19.10 11.20
CA TRP A 162 11.67 -19.84 12.15
C TRP A 162 10.38 -19.07 12.47
N TYR A 163 10.47 -17.76 12.70
CA TYR A 163 9.29 -16.93 12.92
C TYR A 163 8.40 -16.83 11.69
N ALA A 164 8.97 -16.74 10.49
CA ALA A 164 8.22 -16.73 9.23
C ALA A 164 7.49 -18.07 9.01
N ARG A 165 8.13 -19.20 9.32
CA ARG A 165 7.49 -20.53 9.27
C ARG A 165 6.37 -20.68 10.29
N ALA A 166 6.56 -20.15 11.50
CA ALA A 166 5.55 -20.14 12.54
C ALA A 166 4.43 -19.12 12.29
N LYS A 167 4.57 -18.23 11.29
CA LYS A 167 3.70 -17.08 11.03
C LYS A 167 3.58 -16.13 12.24
N ASP A 168 4.64 -16.04 13.04
CA ASP A 168 4.71 -15.19 14.23
C ASP A 168 5.03 -13.75 13.83
N GLN A 169 4.00 -12.95 13.57
CA GLN A 169 4.14 -11.57 13.11
C GLN A 169 4.85 -10.68 14.14
N GLU A 170 4.56 -10.87 15.43
CA GLU A 170 5.12 -10.07 16.50
C GLU A 170 6.64 -10.24 16.58
N GLN A 171 7.13 -11.48 16.53
CA GLN A 171 8.57 -11.74 16.54
C GLN A 171 9.25 -11.25 15.26
N LEU A 172 8.61 -11.38 14.11
CA LEU A 172 9.15 -10.86 12.85
C LEU A 172 9.31 -9.33 12.87
N GLU A 173 8.36 -8.60 13.46
CA GLU A 173 8.47 -7.16 13.64
C GLU A 173 9.56 -6.78 14.64
N ARG A 174 9.63 -7.49 15.78
CA ARG A 174 10.70 -7.32 16.79
C ARG A 174 12.09 -7.57 16.21
N HIS A 175 12.21 -8.45 15.23
CA HIS A 175 13.47 -8.79 14.56
C HIS A 175 13.66 -8.01 13.25
N HIS A 176 12.94 -6.90 13.08
CA HIS A 176 13.13 -5.95 11.98
C HIS A 176 13.04 -6.58 10.59
N LEU A 177 12.10 -7.52 10.36
CA LEU A 177 11.89 -8.11 9.03
C LEU A 177 11.70 -7.03 7.94
N ALA A 178 11.12 -5.88 8.31
CA ALA A 178 10.92 -4.75 7.41
C ALA A 178 12.22 -4.24 6.77
N ASP A 179 13.37 -4.36 7.44
CA ASP A 179 14.68 -3.92 6.94
C ASP A 179 15.30 -4.91 5.95
N CYS A 180 14.76 -6.12 5.83
CA CYS A 180 15.22 -7.09 4.84
C CYS A 180 15.04 -6.52 3.43
N ILE A 181 16.10 -6.37 2.65
CA ILE A 181 16.03 -5.86 1.27
C ILE A 181 15.73 -6.94 0.22
N GLU A 182 15.42 -8.18 0.64
CA GLU A 182 15.07 -9.30 -0.24
C GLU A 182 16.14 -9.62 -1.30
N CYS A 183 17.42 -9.36 -0.96
CA CYS A 183 18.54 -9.50 -1.89
C CYS A 183 18.91 -10.96 -2.23
N GLY A 184 18.43 -11.96 -1.51
CA GLY A 184 18.73 -13.37 -1.81
C GLY A 184 20.10 -13.86 -1.36
N ALA A 185 20.98 -13.01 -0.82
CA ALA A 185 22.32 -13.41 -0.40
C ALA A 185 22.29 -14.56 0.62
N CYS A 186 21.38 -14.50 1.60
CA CYS A 186 21.21 -15.54 2.62
C CYS A 186 20.70 -16.87 2.04
N SER A 187 19.82 -16.85 1.03
CA SER A 187 19.34 -18.05 0.34
C SER A 187 20.44 -18.69 -0.50
N TRP A 188 21.25 -17.87 -1.16
CA TRP A 188 22.33 -18.34 -2.03
C TRP A 188 23.43 -19.08 -1.27
N VAL A 189 23.84 -18.58 -0.11
CA VAL A 189 24.89 -19.21 0.70
C VAL A 189 24.40 -20.37 1.57
N CYS A 190 23.10 -20.68 1.55
CA CYS A 190 22.53 -21.70 2.42
C CYS A 190 22.90 -23.11 1.93
N PRO A 191 23.68 -23.91 2.68
CA PRO A 191 24.04 -25.26 2.26
C PRO A 191 22.84 -26.22 2.27
N SER A 192 21.78 -25.87 3.01
CA SER A 192 20.52 -26.62 3.04
C SER A 192 19.53 -26.19 1.94
N HIS A 193 19.95 -25.29 1.04
CA HIS A 193 19.13 -24.79 -0.08
C HIS A 193 17.76 -24.22 0.33
N ILE A 194 17.66 -23.66 1.54
CA ILE A 194 16.40 -23.10 2.05
C ILE A 194 16.11 -21.78 1.32
N PRO A 195 14.91 -21.63 0.71
CA PRO A 195 14.54 -20.40 -0.01
C PRO A 195 14.10 -19.29 0.96
N LEU A 196 14.99 -18.89 1.87
CA LEU A 196 14.76 -17.90 2.95
C LEU A 196 14.02 -16.64 2.47
N VAL A 197 14.39 -16.06 1.33
CA VAL A 197 13.75 -14.85 0.82
C VAL A 197 12.28 -15.06 0.44
N GLN A 198 11.88 -16.24 -0.02
CA GLN A 198 10.47 -16.52 -0.31
C GLN A 198 9.62 -16.49 0.98
N TYR A 199 10.14 -17.06 2.08
CA TYR A 199 9.50 -16.96 3.39
C TYR A 199 9.37 -15.51 3.86
N TYR A 200 10.41 -14.69 3.67
CA TYR A 200 10.38 -13.29 4.07
C TYR A 200 9.42 -12.45 3.24
N ARG A 201 9.36 -12.67 1.92
CA ARG A 201 8.38 -12.03 1.03
C ARG A 201 6.95 -12.36 1.45
N ALA A 202 6.67 -13.64 1.69
CA ALA A 202 5.36 -14.09 2.18
C ALA A 202 5.02 -13.46 3.54
N ALA A 203 5.96 -13.48 4.48
CA ALA A 203 5.80 -12.90 5.81
C ALA A 203 5.52 -11.38 5.79
N LYS A 204 6.27 -10.63 4.96
CA LYS A 204 6.01 -9.20 4.76
C LYS A 204 4.65 -8.94 4.12
N GLY A 205 4.23 -9.78 3.16
CA GLY A 205 2.91 -9.74 2.56
C GLY A 205 1.81 -9.88 3.62
N MET A 206 1.92 -10.91 4.48
CA MET A 206 0.96 -11.14 5.58
C MET A 206 0.92 -9.98 6.57
N ILE A 207 2.07 -9.43 6.97
CA ILE A 207 2.12 -8.28 7.89
C ILE A 207 1.47 -7.05 7.25
N LYS A 208 1.70 -6.81 5.96
CA LYS A 208 1.10 -5.69 5.23
C LYS A 208 -0.42 -5.83 5.13
N GLU A 209 -0.91 -7.03 4.85
CA GLU A 209 -2.35 -7.33 4.80
C GLU A 209 -3.01 -7.09 6.17
N SER A 210 -2.46 -7.67 7.24
CA SER A 210 -2.88 -7.47 8.62
C SER A 210 -2.94 -5.97 9.01
N LYS A 211 -1.91 -5.19 8.66
CA LYS A 211 -1.90 -3.74 8.88
C LYS A 211 -3.00 -3.01 8.11
N THR A 212 -3.23 -3.41 6.86
CA THR A 212 -4.26 -2.79 6.00
C THR A 212 -5.66 -3.09 6.53
N GLU A 213 -5.92 -4.32 6.99
CA GLU A 213 -7.17 -4.72 7.63
C GLU A 213 -7.41 -3.96 8.93
N LYS A 214 -6.37 -3.82 9.77
CA LYS A 214 -6.45 -3.04 11.01
C LYS A 214 -6.82 -1.58 10.72
N ILE A 215 -6.15 -0.93 9.77
CA ILE A 215 -6.47 0.44 9.35
C ILE A 215 -7.92 0.54 8.84
N ARG A 216 -8.38 -0.45 8.06
CA ARG A 216 -9.77 -0.48 7.56
C ARG A 216 -10.79 -0.64 8.69
N SER A 217 -10.48 -1.49 9.67
CA SER A 217 -11.30 -1.69 10.87
C SER A 217 -11.38 -0.42 11.71
N ASP A 218 -10.23 0.19 12.02
CA ASP A 218 -10.14 1.45 12.77
C ASP A 218 -10.94 2.55 12.07
N ARG A 219 -10.76 2.75 10.76
CA ARG A 219 -11.55 3.72 9.97
C ARG A 219 -13.05 3.43 9.94
N SER A 220 -13.47 2.19 10.17
CA SER A 220 -14.88 1.82 10.22
C SER A 220 -15.46 2.10 11.61
N ARG A 221 -14.67 1.85 12.67
CA ARG A 221 -15.00 2.24 14.05
C ARG A 221 -15.15 3.75 14.17
N ASP A 222 -14.18 4.53 13.71
CA ASP A 222 -14.20 5.99 13.81
C ASP A 222 -15.44 6.58 13.10
N ARG A 223 -15.82 6.00 11.95
CA ARG A 223 -17.04 6.40 11.22
C ARG A 223 -18.33 6.03 11.95
N PHE A 224 -18.34 4.91 12.66
CA PHE A 224 -19.49 4.50 13.47
C PHE A 224 -19.65 5.40 14.70
N GLU A 225 -18.57 5.66 15.43
CA GLU A 225 -18.53 6.55 16.59
C GLU A 225 -18.99 7.97 16.21
N ALA A 226 -18.44 8.55 15.15
CA ALA A 226 -18.84 9.88 14.66
C ALA A 226 -20.32 9.93 14.20
N ARG A 227 -20.91 8.80 13.77
CA ARG A 227 -22.33 8.72 13.45
C ARG A 227 -23.19 8.67 14.72
N GLN A 228 -22.78 7.92 15.75
CA GLN A 228 -23.49 7.86 17.03
C GLN A 228 -23.51 9.24 17.70
N GLU A 229 -22.37 9.91 17.79
CA GLU A 229 -22.28 11.27 18.36
C GLU A 229 -23.15 12.29 17.61
N ARG A 230 -23.30 12.14 16.29
CA ARG A 230 -24.20 13.00 15.51
C ARG A 230 -25.66 12.71 15.85
N LEU A 231 -26.06 11.44 15.91
CA LEU A 231 -27.42 11.04 16.26
C LEU A 231 -27.78 11.48 17.68
N GLU A 232 -26.89 11.29 18.65
CA GLU A 232 -27.07 11.72 20.04
C GLU A 232 -27.25 13.25 20.16
N ARG A 233 -26.44 14.03 19.43
CA ARG A 233 -26.63 15.50 19.37
C ARG A 233 -27.97 15.88 18.76
N GLU A 234 -28.39 15.22 17.69
CA GLU A 234 -29.69 15.47 17.06
C GLU A 234 -30.86 15.08 17.98
N THR A 235 -30.75 13.99 18.74
CA THR A 235 -31.79 13.58 19.70
C THR A 235 -31.87 14.55 20.87
N LEU A 236 -30.73 14.94 21.46
CA LEU A 236 -30.68 15.92 22.55
C LEU A 236 -31.24 17.27 22.09
N ALA A 237 -30.84 17.78 20.93
CA ALA A 237 -31.38 19.02 20.38
C ALA A 237 -32.90 18.95 20.13
N ARG A 238 -33.42 17.80 19.67
CA ARG A 238 -34.87 17.58 19.50
C ARG A 238 -35.59 17.52 20.85
N GLU A 239 -35.01 16.91 21.87
CA GLU A 239 -35.55 16.84 23.23
C GLU A 239 -35.56 18.21 23.89
N GLU A 240 -34.47 18.97 23.80
CA GLU A 240 -34.39 20.37 24.25
C GLU A 240 -35.43 21.24 23.55
N GLN A 241 -35.57 21.11 22.23
CA GLN A 241 -36.59 21.86 21.48
C GLN A 241 -38.02 21.48 21.92
N ARG A 242 -38.28 20.20 22.20
CA ARG A 242 -39.59 19.75 22.72
C ARG A 242 -39.83 20.26 24.13
N ALA A 243 -38.83 20.24 25.01
CA ALA A 243 -38.91 20.77 26.37
C ALA A 243 -39.15 22.29 26.36
N ALA A 244 -38.40 23.03 25.54
CA ALA A 244 -38.59 24.47 25.36
C ALA A 244 -40.00 24.81 24.83
N ARG A 245 -40.53 24.03 23.88
CA ARG A 245 -41.91 24.19 23.39
C ARG A 245 -42.95 23.93 24.49
N ARG A 246 -42.76 22.89 25.31
CA ARG A 246 -43.64 22.59 26.46
C ARG A 246 -43.60 23.71 27.50
N ALA A 247 -42.41 24.14 27.92
CA ALA A 247 -42.22 25.23 28.87
C ALA A 247 -42.82 26.56 28.35
N ALA A 248 -42.66 26.87 27.06
CA ALA A 248 -43.27 28.05 26.45
C ALA A 248 -44.81 27.95 26.40
N ALA A 249 -45.36 26.75 26.18
CA ALA A 249 -46.81 26.53 26.24
C ALA A 249 -47.36 26.67 27.68
N GLU A 250 -46.64 26.13 28.67
CA GLU A 250 -46.99 26.26 30.10
C GLU A 250 -46.86 27.71 30.59
N GLN A 251 -45.83 28.45 30.18
CA GLN A 251 -45.70 29.89 30.48
C GLN A 251 -46.83 30.70 29.82
N LYS A 252 -47.20 30.39 28.57
CA LYS A 252 -48.38 31.01 27.93
C LYS A 252 -49.68 30.68 28.66
N ALA A 253 -49.83 29.48 29.21
CA ALA A 253 -50.99 29.11 30.01
C ALA A 253 -51.00 29.81 31.38
N ALA A 254 -49.83 30.00 32.01
CA ALA A 254 -49.67 30.64 33.31
C ALA A 254 -49.71 32.18 33.26
N ALA A 255 -49.31 32.80 32.15
CA ALA A 255 -49.34 34.25 31.95
C ALA A 255 -50.76 34.82 31.75
N GLY A 256 -51.80 33.99 31.86
CA GLY A 256 -53.19 34.43 31.81
C GLY A 256 -53.70 34.59 30.38
N GLY A 257 -54.53 33.63 29.94
CA GLY A 257 -55.39 33.79 28.78
C GLY A 257 -56.51 34.78 29.07
N ALA A 258 -56.19 36.08 29.06
CA ALA A 258 -57.14 37.14 28.73
C ALA A 258 -57.17 37.29 27.20
N ASP A 259 -57.74 36.28 26.53
CA ASP A 259 -58.28 36.32 25.17
C ASP A 259 -58.66 34.89 24.80
N ASP A 260 -59.78 34.42 25.35
CA ASP A 260 -60.40 33.18 24.92
C ASP A 260 -61.15 33.45 23.60
N PRO A 261 -60.67 32.98 22.43
CA PRO A 261 -61.34 33.19 21.15
C PRO A 261 -62.76 32.58 21.14
N VAL A 262 -63.06 31.64 22.05
CA VAL A 262 -64.40 31.05 22.23
C VAL A 262 -65.34 32.05 22.92
N ALA A 263 -64.88 32.79 23.91
CA ALA A 263 -65.67 33.84 24.58
C ALA A 263 -65.99 35.00 23.61
N ALA A 264 -65.03 35.39 22.75
CA ALA A 264 -65.24 36.40 21.72
C ALA A 264 -66.22 35.95 20.62
N ALA A 265 -66.23 34.66 20.27
CA ALA A 265 -67.19 34.08 19.33
C ALA A 265 -68.61 34.00 19.92
N ILE A 266 -68.74 33.65 21.21
CA ILE A 266 -70.02 33.59 21.92
C ILE A 266 -70.62 35.00 22.10
N ALA A 267 -69.80 36.02 22.39
CA ALA A 267 -70.23 37.41 22.47
C ALA A 267 -70.76 37.96 21.12
N ARG A 268 -70.09 37.63 20.00
CA ARG A 268 -70.56 37.98 18.65
C ARG A 268 -71.86 37.27 18.28
N ALA A 269 -72.06 36.02 18.72
CA ALA A 269 -73.31 35.28 18.48
C ALA A 269 -74.49 35.83 19.30
N LYS A 270 -74.26 36.29 20.53
CA LYS A 270 -75.30 36.98 21.34
C LYS A 270 -75.70 38.34 20.75
N ALA A 271 -74.73 39.17 20.35
CA ALA A 271 -75.02 40.46 19.72
C ALA A 271 -75.79 40.34 18.39
N LYS A 272 -75.60 39.23 17.65
CA LYS A 272 -76.38 38.92 16.45
C LYS A 272 -77.80 38.40 16.73
N LYS A 273 -78.04 37.88 17.93
CA LYS A 273 -79.37 37.42 18.38
C LYS A 273 -80.20 38.58 18.93
N ASP A 274 -79.56 39.52 19.61
CA ASP A 274 -80.21 40.71 20.16
C ASP A 274 -80.60 41.72 19.06
N SER A 275 -79.84 41.77 17.94
CA SER A 275 -80.20 42.57 16.75
C SER A 275 -81.28 41.93 15.86
N ALA A 276 -81.53 40.61 16.00
CA ALA A 276 -82.62 39.93 15.28
C ALA A 276 -83.95 39.93 16.05
N GLY A 277 -83.96 40.41 17.30
CA GLY A 277 -85.16 40.53 18.14
C GLY A 277 -85.95 41.84 17.95
N ASP A 278 -85.35 42.87 17.32
CA ASP A 278 -85.93 44.22 17.24
C ASP A 278 -86.58 44.54 15.87
N GLU A 279 -86.51 43.65 14.88
CA GLU A 279 -87.13 43.84 13.54
C GLU A 279 -88.47 43.10 13.36
N SER A 280 -89.07 42.53 14.42
CA SER A 280 -90.39 41.85 14.33
C SER A 280 -91.51 42.54 15.12
N ALA A 281 -91.34 43.82 15.48
CA ALA A 281 -92.36 44.61 16.16
C ALA A 281 -92.53 46.02 15.59
N ASN A 282 -92.52 46.20 14.26
CA ASN A 282 -93.24 47.31 13.61
C ASN A 282 -93.40 47.09 12.09
N SER A 283 -94.47 46.40 11.68
CA SER A 283 -95.27 46.57 10.44
C SER A 283 -96.12 45.32 10.17
#